data_AF-A0A3D4E8Q5-F1
#
_entry.id   AF-A0A3D4E8Q5-F1
#
_cell.length_a   1.000
_cell.length_b   1.000
_cell.length_c   1.000
_cell.angle_alpha   90.00
_cell.angle_beta   90.00
_cell.angle_gamma   90.00
#
_symmetry.space_group_name_H-M   'P 1'
#
loop_
_entity.id
_entity.type
_entity.pdbx_description
1 polymer ?
#
loop_
_entity_poly.entity_id
_entity_poly.type
_entity_poly.pdbx_seq_one_letter_code
_entity_poly.pdbx_strand_id
1 'polypeptide(L)'
;MPATKLLPEKNKTYRLITRSDMDGLVCGVLLKELNIIDDITFAHPKDMQDGLIDVSENDISTNLPYVDGIYMAFDHHASEAERVDSKPDNHIIDPNAPSAARVVYDYFGGKDAFPKVGNDMMLAVDKADSAAFSKDDILNPRGWELLSFLMDARTGLGRFRDFNISNYQLMMKLIDDCRNSHSIEDILAEPDVKERVDLYFEHEELCKDQIKRCATVHDNLVVLDLRNEDSIWAGNRFLIYALFP
;
A
#
# COMPACT_ATOMS: atom_id res chain seq x y z
N MET A 1 35.10 -1.70 -6.74
CA MET A 1 34.47 -0.40 -7.06
C MET A 1 33.07 -0.45 -6.51
N PRO A 2 32.50 0.62 -5.91
CA PRO A 2 31.07 0.60 -5.62
C PRO A 2 30.33 0.30 -6.92
N ALA A 3 29.37 -0.62 -6.88
CA ALA A 3 28.54 -0.92 -8.03
C ALA A 3 27.94 0.39 -8.54
N THR A 4 28.01 0.63 -9.84
CA THR A 4 27.43 1.82 -10.45
C THR A 4 25.94 1.79 -10.15
N LYS A 5 25.44 2.83 -9.46
CA LYS A 5 24.01 2.99 -9.17
C LYS A 5 23.21 2.82 -10.46
N LEU A 6 22.33 1.82 -10.51
CA LEU A 6 21.47 1.58 -11.67
C LEU A 6 20.45 2.73 -11.75
N LEU A 7 20.37 3.41 -12.89
CA LEU A 7 19.45 4.52 -13.09
C LEU A 7 18.59 4.24 -14.32
N PRO A 8 17.30 4.66 -14.32
CA PRO A 8 16.44 4.60 -15.50
C PRO A 8 17.14 5.13 -16.74
N GLU A 9 16.93 4.46 -17.88
CA GLU A 9 17.49 4.90 -19.15
C GLU A 9 16.95 6.28 -19.55
N LYS A 10 17.81 7.10 -20.15
CA LYS A 10 17.43 8.46 -20.55
C LYS A 10 16.34 8.41 -21.63
N ASN A 11 15.26 9.16 -21.41
CA ASN A 11 14.09 9.25 -22.30
C ASN A 11 13.31 7.94 -22.47
N LYS A 12 13.43 6.99 -21.52
CA LYS A 12 12.64 5.77 -21.48
C LYS A 12 11.73 5.80 -20.25
N THR A 13 10.50 5.35 -20.44
CA THR A 13 9.52 5.09 -19.39
C THR A 13 9.32 3.59 -19.23
N TYR A 14 8.86 3.20 -18.05
CA TYR A 14 8.66 1.81 -17.63
C TYR A 14 7.24 1.60 -17.14
N ARG A 15 6.77 0.37 -17.15
CA ARG A 15 5.55 -0.03 -16.44
C ARG A 15 5.90 -0.33 -14.98
N LEU A 16 5.14 0.23 -14.04
CA LEU A 16 5.21 -0.13 -12.63
C LEU A 16 4.35 -1.38 -12.37
N ILE A 17 4.91 -2.40 -11.73
CA ILE A 17 4.16 -3.54 -11.19
C ILE A 17 4.23 -3.46 -9.67
N THR A 18 3.09 -3.28 -9.01
CA THR A 18 3.06 -3.07 -7.55
C THR A 18 1.80 -3.63 -6.91
N ARG A 19 1.69 -3.55 -5.58
CA ARG A 19 0.48 -3.95 -4.86
C ARG A 19 -0.57 -2.86 -4.89
N SER A 20 -1.84 -3.24 -4.81
CA SER A 20 -2.96 -2.30 -4.69
C SER A 20 -3.16 -1.93 -3.21
N ASP A 21 -2.21 -1.20 -2.64
CA ASP A 21 -2.24 -0.69 -1.26
C ASP A 21 -1.54 0.68 -1.16
N MET A 22 -1.43 1.22 0.06
CA MET A 22 -0.82 2.54 0.31
C MET A 22 0.64 2.60 -0.16
N ASP A 23 1.40 1.51 -0.04
CA ASP A 23 2.81 1.49 -0.45
C ASP A 23 2.95 1.53 -1.96
N GLY A 24 2.15 0.73 -2.68
CA GLY A 24 2.08 0.79 -4.14
C GLY A 24 1.58 2.13 -4.67
N LEU A 25 0.60 2.75 -3.99
CA LEU A 25 0.12 4.11 -4.30
C LEU A 25 1.28 5.12 -4.24
N VAL A 26 2.00 5.18 -3.11
CA VAL A 26 3.08 6.16 -2.96
C VAL A 26 4.27 5.85 -3.87
N CYS A 27 4.60 4.57 -4.11
CA CYS A 27 5.58 4.19 -5.12
C CYS A 27 5.21 4.75 -6.51
N GLY A 28 3.94 4.62 -6.90
CA GLY A 28 3.42 5.20 -8.14
C GLY A 28 3.58 6.71 -8.19
N VAL A 29 3.26 7.43 -7.11
CA VAL A 29 3.42 8.88 -7.00
C VAL A 29 4.89 9.29 -7.20
N LEU A 30 5.81 8.63 -6.49
CA LEU A 30 7.25 8.93 -6.55
C LEU A 30 7.81 8.72 -7.96
N LEU A 31 7.57 7.56 -8.55
CA LEU A 31 8.11 7.23 -9.87
C LEU A 31 7.49 8.10 -10.98
N LYS A 32 6.23 8.52 -10.82
CA LYS A 32 5.55 9.43 -11.76
C LYS A 32 6.07 10.87 -11.64
N GLU A 33 6.40 11.36 -10.43
CA GLU A 33 7.02 12.68 -10.23
C GLU A 33 8.38 12.79 -10.94
N LEU A 34 9.12 11.68 -11.04
CA LEU A 34 10.39 11.61 -11.78
C LEU A 34 10.22 11.35 -13.29
N ASN A 35 8.99 11.17 -13.78
CA ASN A 35 8.68 10.75 -15.14
C ASN A 35 9.37 9.43 -15.55
N ILE A 36 9.50 8.49 -14.60
CA ILE A 36 10.10 7.17 -14.83
C ILE A 36 9.07 6.18 -15.37
N ILE A 37 7.79 6.35 -15.01
CA ILE A 37 6.72 5.43 -15.38
C ILE A 37 5.62 6.10 -16.19
N ASP A 38 5.00 5.34 -17.09
CA ASP A 38 3.85 5.75 -17.90
C ASP A 38 2.65 4.79 -17.80
N ASP A 39 2.87 3.57 -17.31
CA ASP A 39 1.85 2.56 -17.05
C ASP A 39 2.01 1.92 -15.66
N ILE A 40 0.92 1.38 -15.13
CA ILE A 40 0.88 0.75 -13.80
C ILE A 40 -0.01 -0.49 -13.85
N THR A 41 0.52 -1.60 -13.35
CA THR A 41 -0.20 -2.85 -13.15
C THR A 41 -0.20 -3.20 -11.67
N PHE A 42 -1.37 -3.49 -11.11
CA PHE A 42 -1.47 -3.98 -9.73
C PHE A 42 -1.50 -5.50 -9.70
N ALA A 43 -0.65 -6.11 -8.87
CA ALA A 43 -0.51 -7.55 -8.74
C ALA A 43 -0.51 -7.99 -7.27
N HIS A 44 -0.92 -9.24 -7.03
CA HIS A 44 -0.74 -9.89 -5.74
C HIS A 44 0.64 -10.57 -5.69
N PRO A 45 1.34 -10.59 -4.54
CA PRO A 45 2.66 -11.25 -4.41
C PRO A 45 2.69 -12.69 -4.92
N LYS A 46 1.60 -13.43 -4.68
CA LYS A 46 1.45 -14.80 -5.17
C LYS A 46 1.46 -14.90 -6.70
N ASP A 47 0.82 -13.97 -7.40
CA ASP A 47 0.72 -14.01 -8.86
C ASP A 47 2.09 -13.75 -9.50
N MET A 48 2.92 -12.90 -8.86
CA MET A 48 4.33 -12.72 -9.24
C MET A 48 5.14 -14.00 -9.03
N GLN A 49 5.00 -14.65 -7.86
CA GLN A 49 5.72 -15.89 -7.54
C GLN A 49 5.32 -17.07 -8.43
N ASP A 50 4.04 -17.16 -8.76
CA ASP A 50 3.50 -18.22 -9.62
C ASP A 50 3.79 -17.95 -11.12
N GLY A 51 4.40 -16.81 -11.47
CA GLY A 51 4.72 -16.44 -12.85
C GLY A 51 3.51 -16.13 -13.71
N LEU A 52 2.41 -15.65 -13.10
CA LEU A 52 1.17 -15.27 -13.79
C LEU A 52 1.21 -13.85 -14.34
N ILE A 53 2.16 -13.04 -13.86
CA ILE A 53 2.41 -11.69 -14.36
C ILE A 53 3.56 -11.76 -15.36
N ASP A 54 3.31 -11.33 -16.60
CA ASP A 54 4.35 -11.20 -17.61
C ASP A 54 5.29 -10.03 -17.22
N VAL A 55 6.56 -10.35 -16.96
CA VAL A 55 7.62 -9.41 -16.54
C VAL A 55 8.71 -9.33 -17.62
N SER A 56 9.27 -8.14 -17.81
CA SER A 56 10.25 -7.81 -18.85
C SER A 56 11.24 -6.72 -18.41
N GLU A 57 12.22 -6.45 -19.27
CA GLU A 57 13.20 -5.36 -19.11
C GLU A 57 12.61 -3.94 -19.22
N ASN A 58 11.28 -3.83 -19.40
CA ASN A 58 10.55 -2.56 -19.39
C ASN A 58 9.71 -2.39 -18.12
N ASP A 59 9.92 -3.24 -17.11
CA ASP A 59 9.14 -3.25 -15.88
C ASP A 59 9.97 -2.86 -14.65
N ILE A 60 9.39 -2.03 -13.80
CA ILE A 60 9.87 -1.76 -12.44
C ILE A 60 8.88 -2.38 -11.48
N SER A 61 9.33 -3.15 -10.49
CA SER A 61 8.46 -3.62 -9.40
C SER A 61 8.74 -2.91 -8.09
N THR A 62 7.70 -2.77 -7.26
CA THR A 62 7.83 -2.33 -5.87
C THR A 62 6.96 -3.19 -4.96
N ASN A 63 7.48 -3.53 -3.77
CA ASN A 63 6.78 -4.33 -2.75
C ASN A 63 6.20 -5.64 -3.31
N LEU A 64 6.97 -6.30 -4.18
CA LEU A 64 6.60 -7.57 -4.79
C LEU A 64 7.82 -8.49 -4.88
N PRO A 65 7.62 -9.82 -4.83
CA PRO A 65 8.72 -10.76 -4.92
C PRO A 65 9.54 -10.56 -6.19
N TYR A 66 10.87 -10.61 -6.05
CA TYR A 66 11.80 -10.47 -7.18
C TYR A 66 11.58 -11.56 -8.25
N VAL A 67 11.61 -11.14 -9.52
CA VAL A 67 11.52 -12.01 -10.71
C VAL A 67 12.65 -11.65 -11.67
N ASP A 68 13.33 -12.68 -12.20
CA ASP A 68 14.39 -12.51 -13.20
C ASP A 68 13.89 -11.81 -14.47
N GLY A 69 14.74 -10.96 -15.06
CA GLY A 69 14.42 -10.22 -16.30
C GLY A 69 13.74 -8.88 -16.09
N ILE A 70 13.34 -8.54 -14.85
CA ILE A 70 12.82 -7.22 -14.51
C ILE A 70 13.90 -6.13 -14.62
N TYR A 71 13.53 -4.90 -14.95
CA TYR A 71 14.50 -3.81 -15.04
C TYR A 71 15.03 -3.37 -13.66
N MET A 72 14.13 -3.07 -12.73
CA MET A 72 14.44 -2.78 -11.32
C MET A 72 13.36 -3.39 -10.42
N ALA A 73 13.76 -3.86 -9.24
CA ALA A 73 12.85 -4.33 -8.22
C ALA A 73 13.20 -3.65 -6.89
N PHE A 74 12.25 -2.90 -6.33
CA PHE A 74 12.40 -2.26 -5.03
C PHE A 74 11.65 -3.04 -3.96
N ASP A 75 12.35 -3.41 -2.89
CA ASP A 75 11.76 -4.18 -1.81
C ASP A 75 12.40 -3.83 -0.46
N HIS A 76 11.77 -4.28 0.60
CA HIS A 76 12.21 -4.11 1.99
C HIS A 76 11.92 -5.37 2.83
N HIS A 77 11.34 -6.43 2.26
CA HIS A 77 11.06 -7.66 3.01
C HIS A 77 12.35 -8.45 3.25
N ALA A 78 12.72 -8.65 4.52
CA ALA A 78 13.87 -9.50 4.88
C ALA A 78 13.80 -10.91 4.26
N SER A 79 12.59 -11.46 4.11
CA SER A 79 12.38 -12.76 3.46
C SER A 79 12.84 -12.78 2.00
N GLU A 80 12.73 -11.66 1.28
CA GLU A 80 13.16 -11.57 -0.12
C GLU A 80 14.67 -11.38 -0.23
N ALA A 81 15.29 -10.71 0.74
CA ALA A 81 16.75 -10.64 0.87
C ALA A 81 17.39 -12.02 1.14
N GLU A 82 16.66 -12.90 1.84
CA GLU A 82 17.05 -14.29 2.09
C GLU A 82 16.73 -15.20 0.89
N ARG A 83 15.59 -15.01 0.21
CA ARG A 83 15.16 -15.85 -0.91
C ARG A 83 16.04 -15.68 -2.15
N VAL A 84 16.53 -14.48 -2.41
CA VAL A 84 17.30 -14.14 -3.63
C VAL A 84 18.80 -14.16 -3.33
N ASP A 85 19.37 -15.36 -3.22
CA ASP A 85 20.77 -15.59 -2.84
C ASP A 85 21.80 -14.91 -3.76
N SER A 86 21.48 -14.74 -5.05
CA SER A 86 22.37 -14.14 -6.05
C SER A 86 22.59 -12.65 -5.85
N LYS A 87 21.70 -11.97 -5.11
CA LYS A 87 21.73 -10.52 -4.82
C LYS A 87 22.03 -9.68 -6.07
N PRO A 88 21.18 -9.76 -7.11
CA PRO A 88 21.44 -9.09 -8.37
C PRO A 88 21.34 -7.57 -8.18
N ASP A 89 22.15 -6.80 -8.93
CA ASP A 89 22.29 -5.35 -8.77
C ASP A 89 20.97 -4.57 -9.02
N ASN A 90 20.02 -5.17 -9.75
CA ASN A 90 18.70 -4.61 -10.01
C ASN A 90 17.66 -4.91 -8.90
N HIS A 91 18.01 -5.74 -7.91
CA HIS A 91 17.21 -5.96 -6.71
C HIS A 91 17.63 -4.97 -5.63
N ILE A 92 16.96 -3.82 -5.61
CA ILE A 92 17.22 -2.70 -4.73
C ILE A 92 16.43 -2.92 -3.45
N ILE A 93 17.07 -3.55 -2.48
CA ILE A 93 16.42 -4.00 -1.24
C ILE A 93 17.08 -3.40 0.01
N ASP A 94 16.26 -2.85 0.91
CA ASP A 94 16.67 -2.48 2.27
C ASP A 94 15.75 -3.12 3.31
N PRO A 95 16.17 -4.22 3.96
CA PRO A 95 15.38 -4.90 4.98
C PRO A 95 15.04 -4.07 6.22
N ASN A 96 15.68 -2.92 6.41
CA ASN A 96 15.41 -2.03 7.54
C ASN A 96 14.45 -0.90 7.18
N ALA A 97 14.12 -0.74 5.89
CA ALA A 97 13.17 0.27 5.47
C ALA A 97 11.74 -0.14 5.88
N PRO A 98 10.93 0.80 6.39
CA PRO A 98 9.56 0.51 6.82
C PRO A 98 8.56 0.28 5.67
N SER A 99 8.93 0.62 4.43
CA SER A 99 8.09 0.49 3.22
C SER A 99 8.97 0.42 1.97
N ALA A 100 8.47 -0.12 0.85
CA ALA A 100 9.19 -0.03 -0.43
C ALA A 100 9.20 1.41 -0.98
N ALA A 101 8.18 2.21 -0.71
CA ALA A 101 8.16 3.64 -1.02
C ALA A 101 9.33 4.38 -0.36
N ARG A 102 9.71 4.02 0.87
CA ARG A 102 10.92 4.56 1.51
C ARG A 102 12.17 4.20 0.74
N VAL A 103 12.29 2.94 0.30
CA VAL A 103 13.43 2.48 -0.51
C VAL A 103 13.51 3.26 -1.82
N VAL A 104 12.40 3.45 -2.53
CA VAL A 104 12.34 4.29 -3.75
C VAL A 104 12.74 5.74 -3.44
N TYR A 105 12.16 6.31 -2.38
CA TYR A 105 12.41 7.69 -1.98
C TYR A 105 13.89 7.94 -1.70
N ASP A 106 14.51 7.11 -0.87
CA ASP A 106 15.92 7.24 -0.50
C ASP A 106 16.84 6.90 -1.68
N TYR A 107 16.50 5.88 -2.48
CA TYR A 107 17.26 5.50 -3.66
C TYR A 107 17.39 6.66 -4.65
N PHE A 108 16.35 7.45 -4.89
CA PHE A 108 16.41 8.54 -5.86
C PHE A 108 16.92 9.88 -5.29
N GLY A 109 17.23 9.96 -4.00
CA GLY A 109 17.84 11.16 -3.39
C GLY A 109 16.93 11.91 -2.41
N GLY A 110 15.86 11.27 -1.95
CA GLY A 110 14.99 11.76 -0.91
C GLY A 110 14.43 13.15 -1.17
N LYS A 111 14.48 14.05 -0.17
CA LYS A 111 13.81 15.35 -0.26
C LYS A 111 14.31 16.23 -1.40
N ASP A 112 15.57 16.10 -1.78
CA ASP A 112 16.17 16.84 -2.89
C ASP A 112 15.58 16.42 -4.24
N ALA A 113 15.27 15.13 -4.41
CA ALA A 113 14.63 14.59 -5.60
C ALA A 113 13.11 14.78 -5.59
N PHE A 114 12.49 14.84 -4.41
CA PHE A 114 11.04 14.90 -4.22
C PHE A 114 10.61 16.14 -3.42
N PRO A 115 10.85 17.37 -3.91
CA PRO A 115 10.56 18.58 -3.17
C PRO A 115 9.06 18.78 -2.91
N LYS A 116 8.18 18.29 -3.81
CA LYS A 116 6.72 18.41 -3.70
C LYS A 116 6.06 17.32 -2.85
N VAL A 117 6.75 16.21 -2.60
CA VAL A 117 6.22 15.12 -1.79
C VAL A 117 6.23 15.55 -0.32
N GLY A 118 5.04 15.55 0.27
CA GLY A 118 4.83 15.87 1.68
C GLY A 118 5.52 14.87 2.60
N ASN A 119 6.09 15.37 3.70
CA ASN A 119 6.71 14.51 4.71
C ASN A 119 5.66 13.64 5.41
N ASP A 120 4.45 14.17 5.58
CA ASP A 120 3.30 13.49 6.14
C ASP A 120 2.88 12.25 5.33
N MET A 121 2.83 12.34 4.00
CA MET A 121 2.55 11.19 3.13
C MET A 121 3.63 10.10 3.29
N MET A 122 4.90 10.49 3.33
CA MET A 122 6.01 9.53 3.52
C MET A 122 6.00 8.89 4.93
N LEU A 123 5.63 9.64 5.97
CA LEU A 123 5.47 9.08 7.32
C LEU A 123 4.28 8.12 7.39
N ALA A 124 3.19 8.43 6.68
CA ALA A 124 2.00 7.60 6.67
C ALA A 124 2.19 6.27 5.93
N VAL A 125 2.89 6.26 4.79
CA VAL A 125 3.20 5.00 4.08
C VAL A 125 4.13 4.11 4.90
N ASP A 126 5.14 4.69 5.55
CA ASP A 126 6.04 3.96 6.44
C ASP A 126 5.27 3.32 7.60
N LYS A 127 4.33 4.07 8.19
CA LYS A 127 3.45 3.57 9.24
C LYS A 127 2.55 2.44 8.73
N ALA A 128 1.96 2.62 7.55
CA ALA A 128 0.98 1.70 6.98
C ALA A 128 1.56 0.32 6.69
N ASP A 129 2.73 0.29 6.03
CA ASP A 129 3.32 -0.96 5.57
C ASP A 129 3.99 -1.74 6.71
N SER A 130 4.64 -1.02 7.65
CA SER A 130 5.18 -1.61 8.89
C SER A 130 4.12 -1.93 9.96
N ALA A 131 2.84 -1.58 9.72
CA ALA A 131 1.75 -1.68 10.68
C ALA A 131 2.00 -0.97 12.02
N ALA A 132 2.79 0.10 12.03
CA ALA A 132 3.15 0.89 13.22
C ALA A 132 2.04 1.86 13.67
N PHE A 133 0.79 1.41 13.61
CA PHE A 133 -0.38 2.22 13.97
C PHE A 133 -0.57 2.33 15.48
N SER A 134 -0.95 3.52 15.94
CA SER A 134 -1.44 3.71 17.31
C SER A 134 -2.84 3.13 17.48
N LYS A 135 -3.27 2.90 18.72
CA LYS A 135 -4.66 2.51 19.01
C LYS A 135 -5.67 3.55 18.50
N ASP A 136 -5.32 4.84 18.55
CA ASP A 136 -6.20 5.90 18.04
C ASP A 136 -6.24 5.90 16.51
N ASP A 137 -5.11 5.67 15.85
CA ASP A 137 -5.04 5.55 14.38
C ASP A 137 -6.00 4.46 13.89
N ILE A 138 -6.08 3.34 14.64
CA ILE A 138 -6.91 2.18 14.31
C ILE A 138 -8.40 2.43 14.60
N LEU A 139 -8.73 3.02 15.75
CA LEU A 139 -10.11 3.17 16.20
C LEU A 139 -10.80 4.44 15.68
N ASN A 140 -10.02 5.46 15.32
CA ASN A 140 -10.48 6.76 14.87
C ASN A 140 -9.63 7.26 13.68
N PRO A 141 -9.52 6.48 12.58
CA PRO A 141 -8.66 6.82 11.46
C PRO A 141 -9.07 8.13 10.81
N ARG A 142 -8.07 8.95 10.48
CA ARG A 142 -8.22 10.26 9.82
C ARG A 142 -7.09 10.43 8.82
N GLY A 143 -7.23 11.39 7.92
CA GLY A 143 -6.15 11.76 6.99
C GLY A 143 -5.58 10.56 6.23
N TRP A 144 -4.25 10.43 6.26
CA TRP A 144 -3.54 9.41 5.50
C TRP A 144 -3.75 8.00 6.03
N GLU A 145 -3.90 7.83 7.35
CA GLU A 145 -4.23 6.54 7.96
C GLU A 145 -5.60 6.04 7.48
N LEU A 146 -6.59 6.93 7.39
CA LEU A 146 -7.89 6.59 6.80
C LEU A 146 -7.74 6.16 5.35
N LEU A 147 -7.04 6.96 4.52
CA LEU A 147 -6.83 6.62 3.12
C LEU A 147 -6.15 5.25 2.97
N SER A 148 -5.15 4.96 3.81
CA SER A 148 -4.49 3.66 3.83
C SER A 148 -5.47 2.51 4.09
N PHE A 149 -6.41 2.66 5.03
CA PHE A 149 -7.41 1.63 5.30
C PHE A 149 -8.46 1.52 4.20
N LEU A 150 -8.80 2.60 3.50
CA LEU A 150 -9.70 2.56 2.36
C LEU A 150 -9.09 1.79 1.18
N MET A 151 -7.77 1.92 0.97
CA MET A 151 -7.06 1.25 -0.12
C MET A 151 -6.73 -0.21 0.20
N ASP A 152 -6.65 -0.59 1.49
CA ASP A 152 -6.39 -1.97 1.87
C ASP A 152 -7.59 -2.87 1.50
N ALA A 153 -7.40 -3.74 0.51
CA ALA A 153 -8.40 -4.72 0.11
C ALA A 153 -8.90 -5.60 1.27
N ARG A 154 -8.08 -5.78 2.32
CA ARG A 154 -8.43 -6.56 3.52
C ARG A 154 -9.43 -5.84 4.44
N THR A 155 -9.61 -4.53 4.29
CA THR A 155 -10.74 -3.81 4.91
C THR A 155 -12.08 -4.32 4.38
N GLY A 156 -12.10 -4.78 3.12
CA GLY A 156 -13.21 -5.50 2.55
C GLY A 156 -14.41 -4.64 2.15
N LEU A 157 -14.19 -3.35 1.84
CA LEU A 157 -15.23 -2.43 1.37
C LEU A 157 -15.91 -2.91 0.08
N GLY A 158 -15.14 -3.44 -0.86
CA GLY A 158 -15.64 -3.94 -2.15
C GLY A 158 -16.63 -5.11 -2.06
N ARG A 159 -16.84 -5.71 -0.87
CA ARG A 159 -17.83 -6.77 -0.66
C ARG A 159 -19.27 -6.26 -0.58
N PHE A 160 -19.46 -4.97 -0.33
CA PHE A 160 -20.75 -4.43 0.08
C PHE A 160 -21.41 -3.50 -0.93
N ARG A 161 -20.65 -2.98 -1.89
CA ARG A 161 -21.17 -2.00 -2.84
C ARG A 161 -20.38 -2.00 -4.14
N ASP A 162 -21.12 -1.84 -5.23
CA ASP A 162 -20.56 -1.39 -6.51
C ASP A 162 -20.34 0.12 -6.45
N PHE A 163 -19.08 0.51 -6.33
CA PHE A 163 -18.62 1.89 -6.35
C PHE A 163 -18.72 2.50 -7.75
N ASN A 164 -18.73 3.84 -7.84
CA ASN A 164 -18.84 4.54 -9.12
C ASN A 164 -17.69 4.20 -10.08
N ILE A 165 -16.49 4.04 -9.53
CA ILE A 165 -15.31 3.55 -10.24
C ILE A 165 -14.71 2.34 -9.52
N SER A 166 -14.03 1.48 -10.28
CA SER A 166 -13.29 0.34 -9.73
C SER A 166 -12.14 0.82 -8.83
N ASN A 167 -11.67 -0.05 -7.91
CA ASN A 167 -10.48 0.26 -7.11
C ASN A 167 -9.23 0.50 -7.97
N TYR A 168 -9.12 -0.16 -9.14
CA TYR A 168 -8.06 0.09 -10.09
C TYR A 168 -8.09 1.55 -10.60
N GLN A 169 -9.25 2.00 -11.08
CA GLN A 169 -9.41 3.37 -11.55
C GLN A 169 -9.21 4.39 -10.44
N LEU A 170 -9.66 4.07 -9.22
CA LEU A 170 -9.43 4.93 -8.06
C LEU A 170 -7.95 5.05 -7.74
N MET A 171 -7.19 3.95 -7.74
CA MET A 171 -5.75 3.99 -7.50
C MET A 171 -5.02 4.85 -8.54
N MET A 172 -5.37 4.70 -9.83
CA MET A 172 -4.80 5.54 -10.89
C MET A 172 -5.12 7.03 -10.67
N LYS A 173 -6.36 7.35 -10.29
CA LYS A 173 -6.78 8.72 -9.95
C LYS A 173 -6.01 9.25 -8.74
N LEU A 174 -5.91 8.46 -7.67
CA LEU A 174 -5.23 8.84 -6.43
C LEU A 174 -3.73 9.08 -6.63
N ILE A 175 -3.07 8.35 -7.53
CA ILE A 175 -1.66 8.61 -7.88
C ILE A 175 -1.50 10.03 -8.45
N ASP A 176 -2.42 10.44 -9.33
CA ASP A 176 -2.40 11.80 -9.89
C ASP A 176 -2.84 12.84 -8.85
N ASP A 177 -3.85 12.55 -8.03
CA ASP A 177 -4.32 13.47 -7.00
C ASP A 177 -3.25 13.67 -5.93
N CYS A 178 -2.61 12.62 -5.40
CA CYS A 178 -1.52 12.75 -4.41
C CYS A 178 -0.32 13.55 -4.95
N ARG A 179 -0.10 13.54 -6.27
CA ARG A 179 0.98 14.33 -6.91
C ARG A 179 0.63 15.81 -7.04
N ASN A 180 -0.65 16.15 -7.20
CA ASN A 180 -1.11 17.49 -7.57
C ASN A 180 -1.84 18.23 -6.43
N SER A 181 -2.45 17.50 -5.50
CA SER A 181 -3.28 18.03 -4.42
C SER A 181 -2.47 18.75 -3.36
N HIS A 182 -3.14 19.68 -2.68
CA HIS A 182 -2.52 20.51 -1.65
C HIS A 182 -2.67 19.93 -0.24
N SER A 183 -3.62 19.00 -0.03
CA SER A 183 -3.87 18.38 1.27
C SER A 183 -4.54 17.00 1.15
N ILE A 184 -4.44 16.20 2.21
CA ILE A 184 -5.15 14.92 2.33
C ILE A 184 -6.65 15.11 2.52
N GLU A 185 -7.08 16.23 3.12
CA GLU A 185 -8.48 16.58 3.27
C GLU A 185 -9.18 16.76 1.93
N ASP A 186 -8.50 17.39 0.96
CA ASP A 186 -9.01 17.54 -0.41
C ASP A 186 -9.18 16.18 -1.09
N ILE A 187 -8.18 15.30 -0.95
CA ILE A 187 -8.23 13.94 -1.51
C ILE A 187 -9.39 13.14 -0.91
N LEU A 188 -9.61 13.21 0.41
CA LEU A 188 -10.71 12.53 1.09
C LEU A 188 -12.09 13.11 0.73
N ALA A 189 -12.15 14.36 0.26
CA ALA A 189 -13.36 15.03 -0.16
C ALA A 189 -13.75 14.72 -1.63
N GLU A 190 -12.83 14.17 -2.43
CA GLU A 190 -13.11 13.77 -3.81
C GLU A 190 -14.27 12.77 -3.88
N PRO A 191 -15.24 12.92 -4.80
CA PRO A 191 -16.48 12.14 -4.78
C PRO A 191 -16.30 10.62 -4.69
N ASP A 192 -15.38 10.05 -5.49
CA ASP A 192 -15.10 8.61 -5.52
C ASP A 192 -14.38 8.10 -4.26
N VAL A 193 -13.66 8.98 -3.55
CA VAL A 193 -13.03 8.67 -2.25
C VAL A 193 -14.07 8.82 -1.14
N LYS A 194 -14.86 9.90 -1.18
CA LYS A 194 -15.87 10.24 -0.21
C LYS A 194 -16.96 9.17 -0.07
N GLU A 195 -17.39 8.55 -1.18
CA GLU A 195 -18.34 7.43 -1.10
C GLU A 195 -17.77 6.21 -0.35
N ARG A 196 -16.45 6.00 -0.40
CA ARG A 196 -15.75 4.94 0.34
C ARG A 196 -15.55 5.31 1.80
N VAL A 197 -15.22 6.58 2.07
CA VAL A 197 -15.18 7.14 3.43
C VAL A 197 -16.52 6.93 4.13
N ASP A 198 -17.63 7.27 3.45
CA ASP A 198 -18.97 7.17 4.02
C ASP A 198 -19.34 5.71 4.34
N LEU A 199 -19.07 4.78 3.40
CA LEU A 199 -19.30 3.36 3.64
C LEU A 199 -18.41 2.80 4.76
N TYR A 200 -17.14 3.22 4.82
CA TYR A 200 -16.21 2.81 5.86
C TYR A 200 -16.76 3.18 7.24
N PHE A 201 -17.20 4.43 7.43
CA PHE A 201 -17.73 4.87 8.72
C PHE A 201 -19.13 4.32 9.03
N GLU A 202 -19.96 4.04 8.04
CA GLU A 202 -21.21 3.30 8.22
C GLU A 202 -20.96 1.90 8.80
N HIS A 203 -19.95 1.20 8.30
CA HIS A 203 -19.60 -0.14 8.76
C HIS A 203 -18.74 -0.18 10.02
N GLU A 204 -17.96 0.87 10.29
CA GLU A 204 -16.97 0.84 11.37
C GLU A 204 -17.61 0.53 12.73
N GLU A 205 -18.71 1.20 13.08
CA GLU A 205 -19.40 0.96 14.35
C GLU A 205 -20.08 -0.42 14.40
N LEU A 206 -20.62 -0.89 13.27
CA LEU A 206 -21.20 -2.24 13.15
C LEU A 206 -20.13 -3.33 13.30
N CYS A 207 -18.95 -3.11 12.73
CA CYS A 207 -17.80 -3.99 12.85
C CYS A 207 -17.28 -4.02 14.29
N LYS A 208 -17.12 -2.85 14.93
CA LYS A 208 -16.71 -2.74 16.33
C LYS A 208 -17.69 -3.45 17.28
N ASP A 209 -19.00 -3.30 17.07
CA ASP A 209 -20.03 -4.00 17.86
C ASP A 209 -19.98 -5.52 17.65
N GLN A 210 -19.94 -5.96 16.39
CA GLN A 210 -19.85 -7.36 16.04
C GLN A 210 -18.61 -8.02 16.66
N ILE A 211 -17.44 -7.39 16.56
CA ILE A 211 -16.21 -7.90 17.18
C ILE A 211 -16.39 -8.06 18.70
N LYS A 212 -16.95 -7.05 19.39
CA LYS A 212 -17.16 -7.11 20.84
C LYS A 212 -18.13 -8.21 21.25
N ARG A 213 -19.22 -8.41 20.49
CA ARG A 213 -20.26 -9.39 20.79
C ARG A 213 -19.84 -10.82 20.49
N CYS A 214 -19.02 -11.02 19.45
CA CYS A 214 -18.60 -12.33 18.96
C CYS A 214 -17.22 -12.77 19.50
N ALA A 215 -16.49 -11.90 20.20
CA ALA A 215 -15.18 -12.23 20.76
C ALA A 215 -15.29 -12.85 22.16
N THR A 216 -14.48 -13.88 22.39
CA THR A 216 -14.21 -14.45 23.71
C THR A 216 -12.71 -14.35 24.01
N VAL A 217 -12.36 -13.81 25.17
CA VAL A 217 -10.97 -13.68 25.61
C VAL A 217 -10.56 -14.91 26.43
N HIS A 218 -9.45 -15.53 26.05
CA HIS A 218 -8.80 -16.66 26.70
C HIS A 218 -7.36 -16.27 27.03
N ASP A 219 -7.13 -15.72 28.22
CA ASP A 219 -5.83 -15.18 28.65
C ASP A 219 -5.22 -14.24 27.60
N ASN A 220 -4.20 -14.68 26.85
CA ASN A 220 -3.49 -13.92 25.83
C ASN A 220 -4.03 -14.15 24.39
N LEU A 221 -5.20 -14.78 24.24
CA LEU A 221 -5.82 -15.10 22.96
C LEU A 221 -7.25 -14.55 22.90
N VAL A 222 -7.60 -13.92 21.79
CA VAL A 222 -8.99 -13.56 21.47
C VAL A 222 -9.51 -14.48 20.38
N VAL A 223 -10.62 -15.17 20.66
CA VAL A 223 -11.32 -16.00 19.68
C VAL A 223 -12.55 -15.23 19.20
N LEU A 224 -12.58 -14.91 17.91
CA LEU A 224 -13.72 -14.23 17.26
C LEU A 224 -14.55 -15.25 16.48
N ASP A 225 -15.74 -15.59 16.98
CA ASP A 225 -16.65 -16.57 16.36
C ASP A 225 -17.76 -15.88 15.56
N LEU A 226 -17.56 -15.79 14.24
CA LEU A 226 -18.49 -15.14 13.30
C LEU A 226 -19.44 -16.13 12.61
N ARG A 227 -19.45 -17.42 12.97
CA ARG A 227 -20.20 -18.46 12.23
C ARG A 227 -21.72 -18.26 12.24
N ASN A 228 -22.23 -17.52 13.22
CA ASN A 228 -23.67 -17.23 13.37
C ASN A 228 -24.04 -15.79 12.95
N GLU A 229 -23.12 -15.07 12.32
CA GLU A 229 -23.37 -13.72 11.82
C GLU A 229 -23.76 -13.76 10.34
N ASP A 230 -24.91 -13.17 10.00
CA ASP A 230 -25.38 -13.11 8.60
C ASP A 230 -24.49 -12.24 7.71
N SER A 231 -23.88 -11.20 8.28
CA SER A 231 -22.99 -10.25 7.59
C SER A 231 -21.72 -10.06 8.38
N ILE A 232 -20.57 -10.02 7.71
CA ILE A 232 -19.26 -9.71 8.32
C ILE A 232 -18.83 -8.33 7.86
N TRP A 233 -19.09 -7.32 8.68
CA TRP A 233 -18.93 -5.89 8.34
C TRP A 233 -17.50 -5.53 7.93
N ALA A 234 -17.37 -4.52 7.07
CA ALA A 234 -16.06 -3.99 6.70
C ALA A 234 -15.44 -3.23 7.87
N GLY A 235 -14.12 -3.31 8.00
CA GLY A 235 -13.37 -2.64 9.04
C GLY A 235 -11.89 -2.91 8.85
N ASN A 236 -11.04 -1.98 9.27
CA ASN A 236 -9.60 -2.18 9.13
C ASN A 236 -9.16 -3.42 9.93
N ARG A 237 -8.18 -4.15 9.40
CA ARG A 237 -7.75 -5.46 9.93
C ARG A 237 -7.15 -5.42 11.35
N PHE A 238 -6.93 -4.22 11.90
CA PHE A 238 -6.32 -4.04 13.20
C PHE A 238 -7.33 -3.82 14.33
N LEU A 239 -8.62 -3.63 14.02
CA LEU A 239 -9.67 -3.35 15.00
C LEU A 239 -9.71 -4.35 16.16
N ILE A 240 -9.56 -5.65 15.89
CA ILE A 240 -9.60 -6.69 16.93
C ILE A 240 -8.51 -6.49 17.99
N TYR A 241 -7.29 -6.14 17.59
CA TYR A 241 -6.17 -5.91 18.50
C TYR A 241 -6.35 -4.59 19.27
N ALA A 242 -6.91 -3.56 18.62
CA ALA A 242 -7.17 -2.29 19.30
C ALA A 242 -8.30 -2.39 20.34
N LEU A 243 -9.32 -3.21 20.06
CA LEU A 243 -10.44 -3.47 20.97
C LEU A 243 -10.03 -4.38 22.15
N PHE A 244 -9.10 -5.30 21.92
CA PHE A 244 -8.59 -6.25 22.91
C PHE A 244 -7.04 -6.23 22.94
N PRO A 245 -6.43 -5.22 23.59
CA PRO A 245 -4.98 -5.05 23.65
C PRO A 245 -4.30 -6.03 24.61
#